data_AF-C7R627-F1
#
_entry.id   AF-C7R627-F1
#
_cell.length_a   1.000
_cell.length_b   1.000
_cell.length_c   1.000
_cell.angle_alpha   90.00
_cell.angle_beta   90.00
_cell.angle_gamma   90.00
#
_symmetry.space_group_name_H-M   'P 1'
#
loop_
_entity.id
_entity.type
_entity.pdbx_description
1 polymer ?
#
loop_
_entity_poly.entity_id
_entity_poly.type
_entity_poly.pdbx_seq_one_letter_code
_entity_poly.pdbx_strand_id
1 'polypeptide(L)'
;MHTLAVALWGNGNRLSQDIDRSVPTEYLKVLREHYGVDRHQTLENDLAQLRCDDRNTYQDPNLLNLCLRGRMRNKAGQQYCPACLVERCYFRRSWRLSIHPVCTEHHCLLLNRCPHCSSVIDPTKTSPMSKDIGYCAFCWNNLRVDNTVLEFETPKLLLAIQDSVKTGWFEYENLRLRACIFMQGLWRIVYALYGIRSEKLNIWETLCSSFGTNYQPLTKNRPYYNFKDESPEVRLKILSVVDRLLVGWPDTFIAVGKELGLGISHFDPANKGMPYWLDEIVRRDLNKGWYRVNTEEMQSCLLYMQKNQIPITRSGLARELGLDVSKKLSPNEKLLFEEFRRRH
;
A
#
# COMPACT_ATOMS: atom_id res chain seq x y z
N MET A 1 26.98 -13.50 16.05
CA MET A 1 25.82 -13.94 15.22
C MET A 1 26.16 -15.14 14.35
N HIS A 2 27.08 -15.07 13.37
CA HIS A 2 27.36 -16.21 12.47
C HIS A 2 27.83 -17.48 13.20
N THR A 3 28.79 -17.37 14.12
CA THR A 3 29.31 -18.52 14.88
C THR A 3 28.22 -19.20 15.71
N LEU A 4 27.35 -18.41 16.35
CA LEU A 4 26.18 -18.92 17.07
C LEU A 4 25.21 -19.63 16.14
N ALA A 5 24.93 -19.05 14.97
CA ALA A 5 24.03 -19.64 14.00
C ALA A 5 24.54 -20.97 13.42
N VAL A 6 25.84 -21.05 13.14
CA VAL A 6 26.50 -22.30 12.73
C VAL A 6 26.50 -23.32 13.86
N ALA A 7 26.73 -22.89 15.12
CA ALA A 7 26.70 -23.80 16.26
C ALA A 7 25.31 -24.40 16.51
N LEU A 8 24.26 -23.58 16.37
CA LEU A 8 22.88 -24.01 16.65
C LEU A 8 22.23 -24.81 15.53
N TRP A 9 22.57 -24.48 14.28
CA TRP A 9 21.86 -25.04 13.14
C TRP A 9 22.79 -25.75 12.14
N GLY A 10 24.12 -25.68 12.31
CA GLY A 10 25.10 -26.31 11.42
C GLY A 10 25.48 -25.45 10.22
N ASN A 11 26.38 -25.99 9.37
CA ASN A 11 26.85 -25.31 8.16
C ASN A 11 25.72 -25.21 7.12
N GLY A 12 25.10 -24.05 7.03
CA GLY A 12 24.20 -23.67 5.95
C GLY A 12 24.15 -22.15 5.81
N ASN A 13 23.72 -21.67 4.65
CA ASN A 13 23.56 -20.23 4.33
C ASN A 13 22.38 -19.59 5.11
N ARG A 14 22.23 -19.87 6.40
CA ARG A 14 20.97 -19.65 7.14
C ARG A 14 20.75 -18.18 7.52
N LEU A 15 21.83 -17.41 7.63
CA LEU A 15 21.78 -15.94 7.68
C LEU A 15 21.53 -15.28 6.31
N SER A 16 21.30 -16.07 5.25
CA SER A 16 20.87 -15.57 3.94
C SER A 16 19.36 -15.57 3.75
N GLN A 17 18.59 -15.90 4.79
CA GLN A 17 17.13 -15.85 4.79
C GLN A 17 16.61 -14.67 5.60
N ASP A 18 15.49 -14.09 5.18
CA ASP A 18 14.84 -12.99 5.90
C ASP A 18 13.97 -13.57 7.01
N ILE A 19 14.56 -13.68 8.21
CA ILE A 19 13.92 -14.28 9.39
C ILE A 19 12.63 -13.57 9.79
N ASP A 20 12.49 -12.27 9.48
CA ASP A 20 11.26 -11.51 9.76
C ASP A 20 10.12 -11.88 8.79
N ARG A 21 10.45 -12.52 7.67
CA ARG A 21 9.50 -12.95 6.66
C ARG A 21 9.03 -14.37 6.94
N SER A 22 9.97 -15.30 7.16
CA SER A 22 9.68 -16.68 7.56
C SER A 22 10.88 -17.20 8.33
N VAL A 23 10.60 -17.80 9.49
CA VAL A 23 11.56 -18.63 10.20
C VAL A 23 11.07 -20.07 10.12
N PRO A 24 11.88 -21.01 9.61
CA PRO A 24 11.58 -22.44 9.67
C PRO A 24 11.29 -22.89 11.11
N THR A 25 10.22 -23.67 11.30
CA THR A 25 9.74 -24.13 12.62
C THR A 25 10.79 -24.94 13.38
N GLU A 26 11.65 -25.64 12.65
CA GLU A 26 12.76 -26.41 13.19
C GLU A 26 13.78 -25.52 13.91
N TYR A 27 13.99 -24.29 13.45
CA TYR A 27 14.91 -23.36 14.13
C TYR A 27 14.37 -22.89 15.48
N LEU A 28 13.06 -22.75 15.56
CA LEU A 28 12.35 -22.27 16.74
C LEU A 28 12.39 -23.33 17.83
N LYS A 29 12.23 -24.59 17.41
CA LYS A 29 12.37 -25.76 18.28
C LYS A 29 13.75 -25.78 18.95
N VAL A 30 14.83 -25.61 18.18
CA VAL A 30 16.20 -25.54 18.72
C VAL A 30 16.37 -24.38 19.70
N LEU A 31 15.83 -23.19 19.40
CA LEU A 31 15.91 -22.04 20.32
C LEU A 31 15.13 -22.28 21.61
N ARG A 32 13.97 -22.93 21.51
CA ARG A 32 13.14 -23.30 22.66
C ARG A 32 13.85 -24.33 23.53
N GLU A 33 14.43 -25.37 22.93
CA GLU A 33 15.13 -26.45 23.62
C GLU A 33 16.40 -25.98 24.32
N HIS A 34 17.23 -25.17 23.65
CA HIS A 34 18.53 -24.75 24.18
C HIS A 34 18.48 -23.50 25.07
N TYR A 35 17.51 -22.61 24.86
CA TYR A 35 17.51 -21.29 25.51
C TYR A 35 16.17 -20.92 26.16
N GLY A 36 15.17 -21.81 26.14
CA GLY A 36 13.85 -21.51 26.70
C GLY A 36 13.14 -20.32 26.05
N VAL A 37 13.53 -19.96 24.82
CA VAL A 37 12.96 -18.82 24.11
C VAL A 37 11.65 -19.26 23.46
N ASP A 38 10.52 -18.95 24.11
CA ASP A 38 9.17 -19.16 23.54
C ASP A 38 8.66 -17.93 22.76
N ARG A 39 9.55 -16.96 22.47
CA ARG A 39 9.17 -15.66 21.88
C ARG A 39 9.13 -15.69 20.35
N HIS A 40 8.12 -16.37 19.81
CA HIS A 40 7.67 -16.16 18.42
C HIS A 40 6.84 -14.88 18.23
N GLN A 41 6.34 -14.32 19.32
CA GLN A 41 5.04 -13.65 19.34
C GLN A 41 5.00 -12.14 19.02
N THR A 42 5.99 -11.52 18.38
CA THR A 42 5.89 -10.05 18.11
C THR A 42 5.78 -9.69 16.64
N LEU A 43 6.83 -9.64 15.82
CA LEU A 43 6.63 -9.25 14.40
C LEU A 43 5.83 -10.27 13.59
N GLU A 44 5.91 -11.56 13.92
CA GLU A 44 5.05 -12.57 13.29
C GLU A 44 3.58 -12.31 13.62
N ASN A 45 3.29 -11.90 14.86
CA ASN A 45 1.95 -11.49 15.28
C ASN A 45 1.53 -10.16 14.64
N ASP A 46 2.41 -9.15 14.63
CA ASP A 46 2.21 -7.87 13.95
C ASP A 46 1.89 -8.10 12.47
N LEU A 47 2.68 -8.94 11.78
CA LEU A 47 2.44 -9.31 10.37
C LEU A 47 1.19 -10.17 10.20
N ALA A 48 0.89 -11.08 11.13
CA ALA A 48 -0.34 -11.86 11.11
C ALA A 48 -1.58 -10.96 11.24
N GLN A 49 -1.50 -9.88 12.03
CA GLN A 49 -2.57 -8.89 12.12
C GLN A 49 -2.77 -8.13 10.80
N LEU A 50 -1.72 -7.96 10.00
CA LEU A 50 -1.76 -7.30 8.68
C LEU A 50 -2.06 -8.24 7.51
N ARG A 51 -2.10 -9.56 7.71
CA ARG A 51 -2.30 -10.58 6.66
C ARG A 51 -3.62 -11.30 6.87
N CYS A 52 -4.41 -11.45 5.80
CA CYS A 52 -5.61 -12.30 5.84
C CYS A 52 -5.36 -13.70 5.24
N ASP A 53 -4.19 -13.92 4.62
CA ASP A 53 -3.77 -15.20 4.08
C ASP A 53 -2.45 -15.62 4.73
N ASP A 54 -2.29 -16.92 5.02
CA ASP A 54 -1.07 -17.50 5.60
C ASP A 54 0.11 -17.56 4.62
N ARG A 55 -0.11 -17.16 3.36
CA ARG A 55 0.91 -17.23 2.32
C ARG A 55 1.92 -16.10 2.46
N ASN A 56 3.03 -16.42 3.09
CA ASN A 56 4.21 -15.58 3.10
C ASN A 56 4.89 -15.52 1.73
N THR A 57 4.45 -14.61 0.87
CA THR A 57 5.03 -14.42 -0.45
C THR A 57 5.98 -13.23 -0.46
N TYR A 58 7.09 -13.30 -1.20
CA TYR A 58 7.99 -12.17 -1.47
C TYR A 58 7.27 -10.92 -2.03
N GLN A 59 6.02 -11.10 -2.50
CA GLN A 59 5.16 -10.05 -3.04
C GLN A 59 4.40 -9.27 -1.96
N ASP A 60 4.41 -9.71 -0.69
CA ASP A 60 3.77 -8.98 0.41
C ASP A 60 4.29 -7.53 0.46
N PRO A 61 3.41 -6.52 0.23
CA PRO A 61 3.79 -5.12 0.25
C PRO A 61 4.01 -4.59 1.67
N ASN A 62 3.48 -5.24 2.72
CA ASN A 62 3.55 -4.78 4.10
C ASN A 62 4.96 -4.85 4.70
N LEU A 63 5.83 -5.72 4.18
CA LEU A 63 7.17 -5.97 4.73
C LEU A 63 8.27 -5.54 3.75
N LEU A 64 9.16 -4.67 4.22
CA LEU A 64 10.33 -4.21 3.49
C LEU A 64 11.26 -5.37 3.11
N ASN A 65 11.83 -5.29 1.91
CA ASN A 65 12.68 -6.34 1.36
C ASN A 65 14.16 -6.10 1.70
N LEU A 66 14.83 -7.09 2.28
CA LEU A 66 16.27 -7.04 2.51
C LEU A 66 17.09 -7.38 1.24
N CYS A 67 16.49 -8.10 0.28
CA CYS A 67 17.14 -8.65 -0.91
C CYS A 67 18.50 -9.30 -0.58
N LEU A 68 18.43 -10.39 0.19
CA LEU A 68 19.62 -11.10 0.65
C LEU A 68 20.29 -11.84 -0.51
N ARG A 69 21.58 -11.57 -0.73
CA ARG A 69 22.47 -12.39 -1.57
C ARG A 69 23.58 -12.94 -0.66
N GLY A 70 23.45 -14.21 -0.28
CA GLY A 70 24.21 -14.71 0.87
C GLY A 70 23.91 -13.87 2.12
N ARG A 71 24.93 -13.45 2.86
CA ARG A 71 24.79 -12.63 4.08
C ARG A 71 24.74 -11.11 3.81
N MET A 72 24.68 -10.69 2.54
CA MET A 72 24.66 -9.27 2.18
C MET A 72 23.24 -8.82 1.89
N ARG A 73 22.84 -7.71 2.53
CA ARG A 73 21.60 -7.00 2.23
C ARG A 73 21.86 -6.07 1.04
N ASN A 74 21.05 -6.17 -0.02
CA ASN A 74 21.18 -5.31 -1.19
C ASN A 74 20.13 -4.21 -1.24
N LYS A 75 19.13 -4.28 -0.36
CA LYS A 75 18.07 -3.28 -0.24
C LYS A 75 18.00 -2.72 1.17
N ALA A 76 17.52 -1.47 1.26
CA ALA A 76 17.37 -0.71 2.49
C ALA A 76 16.11 -1.14 3.26
N GLY A 77 15.99 -2.44 3.52
CA GLY A 77 14.81 -3.03 4.16
C GLY A 77 14.80 -2.96 5.69
N GLN A 78 15.84 -2.35 6.28
CA GLN A 78 15.88 -1.99 7.69
C GLN A 78 15.90 -0.47 7.80
N GLN A 79 15.08 0.06 8.70
CA GLN A 79 15.06 1.47 9.04
C GLN A 79 15.39 1.69 10.52
N TYR A 80 15.67 2.93 10.89
CA TYR A 80 15.89 3.35 12.26
C TYR A 80 15.55 4.81 12.52
N CYS A 81 15.23 5.10 13.78
CA CYS A 81 15.19 6.45 14.31
C CYS A 81 16.49 6.70 15.10
N PRO A 82 17.28 7.73 14.72
CA PRO A 82 18.51 8.10 15.42
C PRO A 82 18.28 8.43 16.91
N ALA A 83 17.20 9.16 17.24
CA ALA A 83 16.82 9.48 18.61
C ALA A 83 16.49 8.23 19.45
N CYS A 84 15.68 7.30 18.91
CA CYS A 84 15.46 6.00 19.55
C CYS A 84 16.78 5.25 19.81
N LEU A 85 17.75 5.27 18.87
CA LEU A 85 19.04 4.60 19.06
C LEU A 85 19.91 5.24 20.15
N VAL A 86 19.72 6.53 20.43
CA VAL A 86 20.33 7.24 21.57
C VAL A 86 19.70 6.75 22.87
N GLU A 87 18.37 6.76 22.96
CA GLU A 87 17.64 6.38 24.17
C GLU A 87 17.87 4.92 24.53
N ARG A 88 17.75 4.06 23.52
CA ARG A 88 17.84 2.62 23.64
C ARG A 88 18.47 2.10 22.37
N CYS A 89 19.69 1.60 22.46
CA CYS A 89 20.44 1.12 21.31
C CYS A 89 19.87 -0.22 20.76
N TYR A 90 18.67 -0.19 20.19
CA TYR A 90 17.98 -1.33 19.58
C TYR A 90 17.19 -0.91 18.34
N PHE A 91 17.12 -1.81 17.35
CA PHE A 91 16.29 -1.62 16.17
C PHE A 91 14.91 -2.22 16.42
N ARG A 92 13.85 -1.42 16.21
CA ARG A 92 12.48 -1.90 16.34
C ARG A 92 12.11 -2.80 15.18
N ARG A 93 11.37 -3.86 15.48
CA ARG A 93 10.89 -4.81 14.46
C ARG A 93 9.85 -4.15 13.55
N SER A 94 8.95 -3.34 14.11
CA SER A 94 7.91 -2.62 13.35
C SER A 94 8.47 -1.69 12.26
N TRP A 95 9.73 -1.24 12.38
CA TRP A 95 10.42 -0.47 11.33
C TRP A 95 10.77 -1.31 10.09
N ARG A 96 10.51 -2.62 10.10
CA ARG A 96 10.53 -3.47 8.91
C ARG A 96 9.24 -3.33 8.09
N LEU A 97 8.17 -2.76 8.65
CA LEU A 97 6.92 -2.58 7.95
C LEU A 97 7.01 -1.40 6.96
N SER A 98 6.59 -1.62 5.72
CA SER A 98 6.65 -0.60 4.66
C SER A 98 5.73 0.60 4.96
N ILE A 99 4.67 0.38 5.73
CA ILE A 99 3.71 1.39 6.17
C ILE A 99 4.21 2.24 7.35
N HIS A 100 5.42 2.00 7.85
CA HIS A 100 6.05 2.84 8.89
C HIS A 100 7.28 3.57 8.35
N PRO A 101 7.10 4.65 7.56
CA PRO A 101 8.22 5.50 7.15
C PRO A 101 8.72 6.44 8.25
N VAL A 102 8.00 6.57 9.37
CA VAL A 102 8.23 7.58 10.41
C VAL A 102 8.34 6.96 11.79
N CYS A 103 9.07 7.62 12.69
CA CYS A 103 9.03 7.33 14.11
C CYS A 103 7.87 8.12 14.72
N THR A 104 6.92 7.45 15.35
CA THR A 104 5.77 8.09 16.00
C THR A 104 6.05 8.52 17.43
N GLU A 105 7.17 8.07 18.02
CA GLU A 105 7.64 8.53 19.33
C GLU A 105 8.42 9.85 19.22
N HIS A 106 9.21 9.99 18.15
CA HIS A 106 10.08 11.15 17.92
C HIS A 106 9.61 12.04 16.76
N HIS A 107 8.47 11.73 16.15
CA HIS A 107 7.87 12.44 15.02
C HIS A 107 8.86 12.80 13.90
N CYS A 108 9.75 11.86 13.57
CA CYS A 108 10.81 12.07 12.59
C CYS A 108 10.75 11.04 11.47
N LEU A 109 11.34 11.36 10.32
CA LEU A 109 11.52 10.39 9.25
C LEU A 109 12.49 9.29 9.71
N LEU A 110 12.18 8.02 9.46
CA LEU A 110 13.13 6.95 9.72
C LEU A 110 14.22 6.95 8.64
N LEU A 111 15.47 6.78 9.03
CA LEU A 111 16.58 6.59 8.10
C LEU A 111 16.69 5.12 7.72
N ASN A 112 17.04 4.82 6.46
CA ASN A 112 17.21 3.44 5.98
C ASN A 112 18.61 3.17 5.39
N ARG A 113 19.49 4.17 5.45
CA ARG A 113 20.90 4.12 5.04
C ARG A 113 21.76 4.85 6.06
N CYS A 114 23.05 4.52 6.08
CA CYS A 114 24.03 5.26 6.85
C CYS A 114 24.19 6.68 6.27
N PRO A 115 24.08 7.75 7.07
CA PRO A 115 24.23 9.12 6.57
C PRO A 115 25.67 9.42 6.13
N HIS A 116 26.66 8.67 6.62
CA HIS A 116 28.08 8.88 6.32
C HIS A 116 28.55 8.21 5.02
N CYS A 117 28.03 7.01 4.72
CA CYS A 117 28.54 6.19 3.62
C CYS A 117 27.44 5.62 2.72
N SER A 118 26.17 5.97 2.96
CA SER A 118 25.00 5.53 2.19
C SER A 118 24.77 4.01 2.13
N SER A 119 25.53 3.21 2.89
CA SER A 119 25.34 1.76 2.96
C SER A 119 23.99 1.43 3.59
N VAL A 120 23.42 0.30 3.20
CA VAL A 120 22.20 -0.21 3.86
C VAL A 120 22.48 -0.52 5.33
N ILE A 121 21.44 -0.40 6.15
CA ILE A 121 21.53 -0.72 7.57
C ILE A 121 21.40 -2.23 7.79
N ASP A 122 22.37 -2.79 8.51
CA ASP A 122 22.43 -4.22 8.80
C ASP A 122 22.75 -4.45 10.28
N PRO A 123 21.73 -4.51 11.16
CA PRO A 123 21.92 -4.74 12.59
C PRO A 123 22.48 -6.14 12.91
N THR A 124 22.52 -7.05 11.94
CA THR A 124 23.10 -8.39 12.14
C THR A 124 24.62 -8.37 12.12
N LYS A 125 25.21 -7.26 11.68
CA LYS A 125 26.64 -7.00 11.65
C LYS A 125 26.95 -5.87 12.62
N THR A 126 27.93 -6.09 13.48
CA THR A 126 28.45 -5.07 14.39
C THR A 126 29.84 -4.66 13.96
N SER A 127 30.23 -3.43 14.32
CA SER A 127 31.63 -3.02 14.18
C SER A 127 32.53 -4.00 14.94
N PRO A 128 33.64 -4.46 14.34
CA PRO A 128 34.62 -5.28 15.04
C PRO A 128 35.16 -4.61 16.31
N MET A 129 35.14 -3.27 16.36
CA MET A 129 35.76 -2.48 17.42
C MET A 129 34.84 -2.21 18.60
N SER A 130 33.56 -1.86 18.36
CA SER A 130 32.65 -1.44 19.43
C SER A 130 31.66 -2.51 19.88
N LYS A 131 31.46 -3.58 19.08
CA LYS A 131 30.34 -4.56 19.24
C LYS A 131 28.95 -3.90 19.40
N ASP A 132 28.84 -2.61 19.07
CA ASP A 132 27.67 -1.79 19.27
C ASP A 132 26.92 -1.66 17.93
N ILE A 133 25.63 -2.00 17.94
CA ILE A 133 24.73 -1.95 16.78
C ILE A 133 24.33 -0.51 16.40
N GLY A 134 24.63 0.48 17.25
CA GLY A 134 24.45 1.90 16.95
C GLY A 134 25.52 2.50 16.03
N TYR A 135 26.44 1.68 15.51
CA TYR A 135 27.44 2.08 14.52
C TYR A 135 27.19 1.39 13.19
N CYS A 136 27.53 2.08 12.09
CA CYS A 136 27.41 1.52 10.75
C CYS A 136 28.26 0.25 10.59
N ALA A 137 27.66 -0.83 10.08
CA ALA A 137 28.37 -2.08 9.82
C ALA A 137 29.47 -1.97 8.74
N PHE A 138 29.43 -0.92 7.91
CA PHE A 138 30.37 -0.71 6.81
C PHE A 138 31.47 0.31 7.15
N CYS A 139 31.11 1.55 7.48
CA CYS A 139 32.07 2.63 7.74
C CYS A 139 32.35 2.88 9.22
N TRP A 140 31.68 2.15 10.12
CA TRP A 140 31.85 2.23 11.57
C TRP A 140 31.60 3.61 12.22
N ASN A 141 31.02 4.56 11.49
CA ASN A 141 30.57 5.83 12.07
C ASN A 141 29.27 5.64 12.87
N ASN A 142 29.10 6.48 13.89
CA ASN A 142 27.94 6.47 14.77
C ASN A 142 26.67 6.81 13.96
N LEU A 143 25.61 6.01 14.10
CA LEU A 143 24.32 6.22 13.43
C LEU A 143 23.42 7.20 14.20
N ARG A 144 23.78 7.55 15.43
CA ARG A 144 23.00 8.41 16.33
C ARG A 144 23.15 9.92 16.07
N VAL A 145 23.96 10.30 15.08
CA VAL A 145 24.40 11.70 14.89
C VAL A 145 23.47 12.52 13.99
N ASP A 146 22.54 11.87 13.28
CA ASP A 146 21.68 12.56 12.31
C ASP A 146 20.27 12.71 12.87
N ASN A 147 20.08 13.65 13.79
CA ASN A 147 18.77 14.04 14.29
C ASN A 147 18.16 15.16 13.45
N THR A 148 18.29 15.12 12.11
CA THR A 148 17.46 15.96 11.25
C THR A 148 16.02 15.47 11.36
N VAL A 149 15.38 15.83 12.47
CA VAL A 149 13.96 15.76 12.70
C VAL A 149 13.37 16.72 11.70
N LEU A 150 12.98 16.20 10.55
CA LEU A 150 12.00 16.89 9.74
C LEU A 150 10.76 16.96 10.62
N GLU A 151 10.51 18.13 11.20
CA GLU A 151 9.26 18.41 11.89
C GLU A 151 8.14 18.38 10.85
N PHE A 152 7.43 17.27 10.79
CA PHE A 152 6.18 17.17 10.06
C PHE A 152 5.12 16.55 10.96
N GLU A 153 3.90 17.03 10.83
CA GLU A 153 2.76 16.41 11.50
C GLU A 153 2.59 14.98 10.95
N THR A 154 2.70 14.00 11.85
CA THR A 154 2.53 12.60 11.48
C THR A 154 1.08 12.40 11.00
N PRO A 155 0.84 11.93 9.76
CA PRO A 155 -0.51 11.69 9.28
C PRO A 155 -1.27 10.77 10.24
N LYS A 156 -2.52 11.12 10.55
CA LYS A 156 -3.34 10.37 11.52
C LYS A 156 -3.51 8.91 11.10
N LEU A 157 -3.54 8.65 9.80
CA LEU A 157 -3.55 7.33 9.21
C LEU A 157 -2.36 6.49 9.68
N LEU A 158 -1.16 7.06 9.79
CA LEU A 158 0.02 6.31 10.24
C LEU A 158 -0.08 5.89 11.71
N LEU A 159 -0.68 6.74 12.54
CA LEU A 159 -0.96 6.44 13.95
C LEU A 159 -1.99 5.31 14.04
N ALA A 160 -3.11 5.42 13.31
CA ALA A 160 -4.15 4.39 13.24
C ALA A 160 -3.60 3.05 12.73
N ILE A 161 -2.74 3.08 11.71
CA ILE A 161 -2.05 1.88 11.22
C ILE A 161 -1.18 1.27 12.33
N GLN A 162 -0.38 2.07 13.03
CA GLN A 162 0.51 1.56 14.08
C GLN A 162 -0.27 0.89 15.22
N ASP A 163 -1.40 1.47 15.61
CA ASP A 163 -2.22 0.88 16.65
C ASP A 163 -2.91 -0.39 16.15
N SER A 164 -3.34 -0.42 14.88
CA SER A 164 -3.92 -1.60 14.25
C SER A 164 -2.96 -2.79 14.15
N VAL A 165 -1.65 -2.54 14.10
CA VAL A 165 -0.59 -3.56 14.13
C VAL A 165 -0.44 -4.20 15.52
N LYS A 166 -0.92 -3.52 16.58
CA LYS A 166 -0.92 -4.07 17.93
C LYS A 166 -2.25 -4.75 18.26
N THR A 167 -3.37 -4.14 17.86
CA THR A 167 -4.73 -4.54 18.26
C THR A 167 -5.39 -5.51 17.29
N GLY A 168 -4.94 -5.57 16.03
CA GLY A 168 -5.56 -6.32 14.94
C GLY A 168 -6.78 -5.62 14.33
N TRP A 169 -7.12 -4.43 14.80
CA TRP A 169 -8.28 -3.64 14.40
C TRP A 169 -7.84 -2.25 13.95
N PHE A 170 -8.28 -1.89 12.74
CA PHE A 170 -8.06 -0.56 12.17
C PHE A 170 -9.27 0.32 12.46
N GLU A 171 -9.01 1.49 13.04
CA GLU A 171 -9.99 2.50 13.39
C GLU A 171 -9.49 3.86 12.88
N TYR A 172 -10.25 4.47 11.97
CA TYR A 172 -9.90 5.77 11.37
C TYR A 172 -11.18 6.43 10.83
N GLU A 173 -11.47 7.66 11.27
CA GLU A 173 -12.75 8.32 10.96
C GLU A 173 -13.94 7.42 11.36
N ASN A 174 -14.81 7.04 10.42
CA ASN A 174 -15.91 6.10 10.61
C ASN A 174 -15.58 4.66 10.11
N LEU A 175 -14.35 4.39 9.69
CA LEU A 175 -13.91 3.05 9.29
C LEU A 175 -13.49 2.25 10.53
N ARG A 176 -14.15 1.13 10.76
CA ARG A 176 -13.78 0.14 11.77
C ARG A 176 -13.79 -1.27 11.20
N LEU A 177 -12.62 -1.87 11.04
CA LEU A 177 -12.49 -3.20 10.46
C LEU A 177 -11.19 -3.90 10.87
N ARG A 178 -11.04 -5.19 10.53
CA ARG A 178 -9.80 -5.92 10.75
C ARG A 178 -8.64 -5.29 9.98
N ALA A 179 -7.49 -5.14 10.63
CA ALA A 179 -6.30 -4.50 10.06
C ALA A 179 -5.87 -5.14 8.73
N CYS A 180 -5.88 -6.47 8.63
CA CYS A 180 -5.54 -7.16 7.39
C CYS A 180 -6.47 -6.81 6.21
N ILE A 181 -7.77 -6.63 6.46
CA ILE A 181 -8.76 -6.29 5.44
C ILE A 181 -8.60 -4.83 5.01
N PHE A 182 -8.24 -3.95 5.96
CA PHE A 182 -7.87 -2.58 5.63
C PHE A 182 -6.63 -2.56 4.73
N MET A 183 -5.57 -3.29 5.09
CA MET A 183 -4.34 -3.36 4.30
C MET A 183 -4.61 -3.81 2.87
N GLN A 184 -5.45 -4.83 2.66
CA GLN A 184 -5.82 -5.24 1.30
C GLN A 184 -6.35 -4.06 0.47
N GLY A 185 -7.22 -3.24 1.05
CA GLY A 185 -7.84 -2.10 0.35
C GLY A 185 -6.88 -0.91 0.23
N LEU A 186 -6.07 -0.63 1.25
CA LEU A 186 -4.99 0.36 1.19
C LEU A 186 -4.09 0.09 -0.01
N TRP A 187 -3.69 -1.17 -0.20
CA TRP A 187 -2.84 -1.54 -1.33
C TRP A 187 -3.55 -1.44 -2.68
N ARG A 188 -4.88 -1.59 -2.74
CA ARG A 188 -5.67 -1.28 -3.95
C ARG A 188 -5.72 0.22 -4.24
N ILE A 189 -5.85 1.05 -3.22
CA ILE A 189 -5.80 2.52 -3.36
C ILE A 189 -4.41 2.94 -3.87
N VAL A 190 -3.34 2.49 -3.20
CA VAL A 190 -1.96 2.77 -3.63
C VAL A 190 -1.72 2.27 -5.05
N TYR A 191 -2.24 1.08 -5.41
CA TYR A 191 -2.17 0.57 -6.78
C TYR A 191 -2.82 1.53 -7.78
N ALA A 192 -4.03 2.01 -7.50
CA ALA A 192 -4.80 2.85 -8.42
C ALA A 192 -4.11 4.20 -8.67
N LEU A 193 -3.59 4.82 -7.60
CA LEU A 193 -3.12 6.20 -7.62
C LEU A 193 -1.64 6.34 -7.98
N TYR A 194 -0.82 5.37 -7.62
CA TYR A 194 0.63 5.49 -7.75
C TYR A 194 1.16 4.60 -8.87
N GLY A 195 1.70 5.20 -9.93
CA GLY A 195 2.37 4.44 -10.99
C GLY A 195 3.03 5.21 -12.14
N ILE A 196 3.87 4.49 -12.88
CA ILE A 196 4.69 5.01 -13.98
C ILE A 196 3.98 5.15 -15.33
N ARG A 197 2.72 4.70 -15.44
CA ARG A 197 1.93 4.91 -16.67
C ARG A 197 1.53 6.38 -16.72
N SER A 198 1.52 6.98 -17.90
CA SER A 198 1.16 8.41 -18.09
C SER A 198 -0.15 8.78 -17.39
N GLU A 199 -1.19 7.96 -17.54
CA GLU A 199 -2.46 8.12 -16.83
C GLU A 199 -2.30 8.22 -15.30
N LYS A 200 -1.48 7.36 -14.70
CA LYS A 200 -1.24 7.36 -13.25
C LYS A 200 -0.35 8.51 -12.79
N LEU A 201 0.61 8.92 -13.62
CA LEU A 201 1.42 10.10 -13.35
C LEU A 201 0.54 11.36 -13.30
N ASN A 202 -0.38 11.50 -14.26
CA ASN A 202 -1.34 12.60 -14.29
C ASN A 202 -2.24 12.58 -13.05
N ILE A 203 -2.82 11.41 -12.71
CA ILE A 203 -3.63 11.24 -11.49
C ILE A 203 -2.83 11.66 -10.25
N TRP A 204 -1.59 11.20 -10.13
CA TRP A 204 -0.72 11.49 -9.00
C TRP A 204 -0.37 12.97 -8.90
N GLU A 205 -0.03 13.61 -10.03
CA GLU A 205 0.27 15.04 -10.10
C GLU A 205 -0.93 15.91 -9.72
N THR A 206 -2.13 15.56 -10.22
CA THR A 206 -3.37 16.26 -9.85
C THR A 206 -3.65 16.09 -8.35
N LEU A 207 -3.56 14.88 -7.80
CA LEU A 207 -3.73 14.65 -6.37
C LEU A 207 -2.75 15.46 -5.52
N CYS A 208 -1.47 15.45 -5.91
CA CYS A 208 -0.46 16.20 -5.20
C CYS A 208 -0.79 17.70 -5.19
N SER A 209 -1.22 18.24 -6.34
CA SER A 209 -1.62 19.64 -6.49
C SER A 209 -2.85 19.99 -5.65
N SER A 210 -3.91 19.17 -5.72
CA SER A 210 -5.16 19.38 -4.96
C SER A 210 -4.95 19.35 -3.44
N PHE A 211 -3.98 18.56 -2.97
CA PHE A 211 -3.64 18.48 -1.55
C PHE A 211 -2.49 19.39 -1.11
N GLY A 212 -1.92 20.20 -2.01
CA GLY A 212 -0.78 21.06 -1.69
C GLY A 212 0.45 20.29 -1.23
N THR A 213 0.65 19.09 -1.78
CA THR A 213 1.82 18.24 -1.51
C THR A 213 2.80 18.28 -2.68
N ASN A 214 4.10 18.22 -2.38
CA ASN A 214 5.12 18.25 -3.43
C ASN A 214 5.06 16.98 -4.29
N TYR A 215 4.75 17.17 -5.59
CA TYR A 215 4.86 16.10 -6.57
C TYR A 215 6.31 15.59 -6.63
N GLN A 216 6.45 14.27 -6.62
CA GLN A 216 7.72 13.63 -6.96
C GLN A 216 7.51 12.58 -8.05
N PRO A 217 8.26 12.68 -9.16
CA PRO A 217 8.15 11.73 -10.23
C PRO A 217 8.64 10.36 -9.78
N LEU A 218 7.87 9.36 -10.17
CA LEU A 218 8.14 7.96 -9.90
C LEU A 218 9.38 7.47 -10.64
N THR A 219 10.32 6.86 -9.91
CA THR A 219 11.62 6.46 -10.48
C THR A 219 11.69 5.00 -10.95
N LYS A 220 10.67 4.16 -10.67
CA LYS A 220 10.74 2.70 -10.90
C LYS A 220 9.51 2.08 -11.57
N ASN A 221 9.75 1.15 -12.52
CA ASN A 221 8.71 0.33 -13.16
C ASN A 221 8.06 -0.68 -12.18
N ARG A 222 6.72 -0.72 -12.10
CA ARG A 222 5.88 -1.59 -11.21
C ARG A 222 5.69 -1.05 -9.76
N PRO A 223 5.01 0.10 -9.60
CA PRO A 223 4.89 0.86 -8.34
C PRO A 223 4.34 0.07 -7.14
N TYR A 224 3.32 -0.77 -7.33
CA TYR A 224 2.69 -1.54 -6.25
C TYR A 224 3.68 -2.47 -5.53
N TYR A 225 4.48 -3.21 -6.29
CA TYR A 225 5.50 -4.10 -5.73
C TYR A 225 6.72 -3.32 -5.22
N ASN A 226 6.90 -2.10 -5.71
CA ASN A 226 8.05 -1.25 -5.41
C ASN A 226 7.80 -0.23 -4.30
N PHE A 227 6.56 -0.06 -3.80
CA PHE A 227 6.29 0.85 -2.68
C PHE A 227 7.25 0.60 -1.52
N LYS A 228 7.43 -0.68 -1.15
CA LYS A 228 8.37 -1.13 -0.12
C LYS A 228 9.86 -0.93 -0.47
N ASP A 229 10.17 -0.62 -1.72
CA ASP A 229 11.52 -0.32 -2.18
C ASP A 229 11.78 1.19 -2.28
N GLU A 230 10.76 2.03 -2.04
CA GLU A 230 10.89 3.48 -2.02
C GLU A 230 11.53 3.99 -0.72
N SER A 231 12.09 5.21 -0.80
CA SER A 231 12.62 5.86 0.38
C SER A 231 11.51 6.09 1.43
N PRO A 232 11.87 6.23 2.71
CA PRO A 232 10.91 6.58 3.75
C PRO A 232 10.16 7.88 3.41
N GLU A 233 10.84 8.86 2.84
CA GLU A 233 10.26 10.14 2.41
C GLU A 233 9.15 9.96 1.37
N VAL A 234 9.41 9.17 0.32
CA VAL A 234 8.43 8.91 -0.74
C VAL A 234 7.24 8.13 -0.20
N ARG A 235 7.47 7.11 0.64
CA ARG A 235 6.39 6.36 1.30
C ARG A 235 5.54 7.26 2.20
N LEU A 236 6.15 8.17 2.95
CA LEU A 236 5.42 9.15 3.75
C LEU A 236 4.51 10.01 2.88
N LYS A 237 5.02 10.59 1.78
CA LYS A 237 4.21 11.41 0.86
C LYS A 237 3.01 10.64 0.30
N ILE A 238 3.23 9.39 -0.11
CA ILE A 238 2.15 8.51 -0.59
C ILE A 238 1.09 8.30 0.49
N LEU A 239 1.52 7.93 1.70
CA LEU A 239 0.60 7.69 2.81
C LEU A 239 -0.09 8.97 3.29
N SER A 240 0.53 10.14 3.17
CA SER A 240 -0.09 11.45 3.43
C SER A 240 -1.19 11.79 2.42
N VAL A 241 -1.03 11.44 1.15
CA VAL A 241 -2.11 11.60 0.15
C VAL A 241 -3.26 10.63 0.45
N VAL A 242 -2.94 9.39 0.81
CA VAL A 242 -3.98 8.42 1.21
C VAL A 242 -4.71 8.87 2.48
N ASP A 243 -3.99 9.37 3.49
CA ASP A 243 -4.55 9.95 4.70
C ASP A 243 -5.62 11.00 4.37
N ARG A 244 -5.27 11.97 3.51
CA ARG A 244 -6.20 13.03 3.06
C ARG A 244 -7.40 12.50 2.29
N LEU A 245 -7.23 11.44 1.48
CA LEU A 245 -8.36 10.80 0.79
C LEU A 245 -9.32 10.10 1.75
N LEU A 246 -8.81 9.59 2.87
CA LEU A 246 -9.61 8.88 3.87
C LEU A 246 -10.24 9.80 4.92
N VAL A 247 -9.80 11.06 5.06
CA VAL A 247 -10.43 12.03 5.96
C VAL A 247 -11.90 12.22 5.58
N GLY A 248 -12.81 12.07 6.56
CA GLY A 248 -14.25 12.14 6.32
C GLY A 248 -14.77 11.03 5.41
N TRP A 249 -14.17 9.83 5.48
CA TRP A 249 -14.58 8.69 4.67
C TRP A 249 -16.11 8.46 4.70
N PRO A 250 -16.78 8.14 3.57
CA PRO A 250 -16.22 7.95 2.22
C PRO A 250 -16.26 9.20 1.33
N ASP A 251 -16.75 10.34 1.81
CA ASP A 251 -17.18 11.45 0.95
C ASP A 251 -16.03 12.10 0.18
N THR A 252 -14.91 12.37 0.85
CA THR A 252 -13.70 12.93 0.21
C THR A 252 -13.17 12.01 -0.88
N PHE A 253 -13.10 10.71 -0.61
CA PHE A 253 -12.65 9.71 -1.58
C PHE A 253 -13.56 9.65 -2.81
N ILE A 254 -14.89 9.72 -2.61
CA ILE A 254 -15.86 9.73 -3.70
C ILE A 254 -15.73 10.99 -4.55
N ALA A 255 -15.66 12.17 -3.91
CA ALA A 255 -15.56 13.45 -4.60
C ALA A 255 -14.31 13.51 -5.49
N VAL A 256 -13.15 13.21 -4.90
CA VAL A 256 -11.87 13.18 -5.62
C VAL A 256 -11.85 12.07 -6.68
N GLY A 257 -12.42 10.90 -6.38
CA GLY A 257 -12.52 9.80 -7.34
C GLY A 257 -13.34 10.17 -8.59
N LYS A 258 -14.45 10.91 -8.41
CA LYS A 258 -15.27 11.41 -9.53
C LYS A 258 -14.54 12.46 -10.36
N GLU A 259 -13.88 13.41 -9.71
CA GLU A 259 -13.08 14.46 -10.36
C GLU A 259 -11.97 13.86 -11.24
N LEU A 260 -11.26 12.86 -10.71
CA LEU A 260 -10.17 12.18 -11.41
C LEU A 260 -10.64 11.10 -12.40
N GLY A 261 -11.95 10.86 -12.50
CA GLY A 261 -12.51 9.83 -13.38
C GLY A 261 -12.12 8.40 -12.99
N LEU A 262 -11.83 8.16 -11.71
CA LEU A 262 -11.50 6.83 -11.20
C LEU A 262 -12.71 5.90 -11.30
N GLY A 263 -12.42 4.60 -11.40
CA GLY A 263 -13.44 3.55 -11.53
C GLY A 263 -12.82 2.18 -11.27
N ILE A 264 -13.65 1.12 -11.32
CA ILE A 264 -13.26 -0.25 -10.93
C ILE A 264 -11.95 -0.71 -11.57
N SER A 265 -11.74 -0.43 -12.86
CA SER A 265 -10.53 -0.83 -13.60
C SER A 265 -9.23 -0.26 -13.04
N HIS A 266 -9.28 0.86 -12.33
CA HIS A 266 -8.11 1.46 -11.70
C HIS A 266 -7.67 0.68 -10.46
N PHE A 267 -8.63 0.24 -9.66
CA PHE A 267 -8.38 -0.47 -8.38
C PHE A 267 -8.22 -1.98 -8.56
N ASP A 268 -8.95 -2.58 -9.49
CA ASP A 268 -8.93 -4.03 -9.73
C ASP A 268 -8.94 -4.40 -11.21
N PRO A 269 -7.88 -4.07 -11.97
CA PRO A 269 -7.81 -4.36 -13.41
C PRO A 269 -7.81 -5.85 -13.74
N ALA A 270 -7.45 -6.71 -12.79
CA ALA A 270 -7.41 -8.16 -12.96
C ALA A 270 -8.67 -8.88 -12.46
N ASN A 271 -9.69 -8.13 -12.01
CA ASN A 271 -10.93 -8.65 -11.43
C ASN A 271 -10.68 -9.72 -10.34
N LYS A 272 -9.71 -9.46 -9.47
CA LYS A 272 -9.34 -10.36 -8.36
C LYS A 272 -10.20 -10.16 -7.11
N GLY A 273 -11.04 -9.13 -7.10
CA GLY A 273 -11.84 -8.72 -5.95
C GLY A 273 -11.15 -7.64 -5.12
N MET A 274 -11.96 -6.76 -4.53
CA MET A 274 -11.58 -5.77 -3.54
C MET A 274 -12.21 -6.12 -2.19
N PRO A 275 -11.61 -5.72 -1.06
CA PRO A 275 -12.26 -5.88 0.23
C PRO A 275 -13.53 -5.05 0.31
N TYR A 276 -14.54 -5.55 1.04
CA TYR A 276 -15.90 -5.02 1.05
C TYR A 276 -15.97 -3.50 1.27
N TRP A 277 -15.17 -2.96 2.20
CA TRP A 277 -15.21 -1.55 2.58
C TRP A 277 -14.85 -0.61 1.41
N LEU A 278 -13.96 -1.07 0.52
CA LEU A 278 -13.57 -0.33 -0.68
C LEU A 278 -14.48 -0.70 -1.85
N ASP A 279 -14.82 -1.99 -1.99
CA ASP A 279 -15.65 -2.50 -3.08
C ASP A 279 -17.04 -1.85 -3.09
N GLU A 280 -17.68 -1.71 -1.92
CA GLU A 280 -18.98 -1.06 -1.79
C GLU A 280 -18.96 0.35 -2.36
N ILE A 281 -17.99 1.17 -1.95
CA ILE A 281 -17.88 2.57 -2.38
C ILE A 281 -17.49 2.68 -3.85
N VAL A 282 -16.48 1.92 -4.29
CA VAL A 282 -16.03 1.98 -5.69
C VAL A 282 -17.13 1.51 -6.63
N ARG A 283 -17.89 0.47 -6.27
CA ARG A 283 -19.00 -0.02 -7.10
C ARG A 283 -20.19 0.92 -7.06
N ARG A 284 -20.60 1.41 -5.89
CA ARG A 284 -21.79 2.25 -5.77
C ARG A 284 -21.56 3.64 -6.38
N ASP A 285 -20.43 4.27 -6.09
CA ASP A 285 -20.23 5.70 -6.33
C ASP A 285 -19.26 6.04 -7.47
N LEU A 286 -18.33 5.13 -7.81
CA LEU A 286 -17.31 5.34 -8.85
C LEU A 286 -17.51 4.45 -10.09
N ASN A 287 -18.45 3.50 -10.05
CA ASN A 287 -18.72 2.63 -11.20
C ASN A 287 -19.69 3.29 -12.17
N LYS A 288 -19.15 3.87 -13.23
CA LYS A 288 -19.94 4.36 -14.39
C LYS A 288 -20.76 3.26 -15.09
N GLY A 289 -20.49 1.98 -14.80
CA GLY A 289 -21.17 0.82 -15.37
C GLY A 289 -22.17 0.11 -14.45
N TRP A 290 -22.49 0.65 -13.26
CA TRP A 290 -23.43 0.01 -12.30
C TRP A 290 -24.80 -0.27 -12.93
N TYR A 291 -25.28 0.68 -13.73
CA TYR A 291 -26.54 0.55 -14.45
C TYR A 291 -26.25 0.14 -15.90
N ARG A 292 -26.78 -1.01 -16.32
CA ARG A 292 -26.84 -1.41 -17.73
C ARG A 292 -28.29 -1.54 -18.12
N VAL A 293 -28.74 -0.60 -18.94
CA VAL A 293 -30.08 -0.61 -19.53
C VAL A 293 -30.28 -1.96 -20.21
N ASN A 294 -31.30 -2.69 -19.79
CA ASN A 294 -31.67 -3.94 -20.43
C ASN A 294 -32.44 -3.64 -21.74
N THR A 295 -32.63 -4.66 -22.58
CA THR A 295 -33.26 -4.45 -23.89
C THR A 295 -34.70 -3.94 -23.76
N GLU A 296 -35.42 -4.32 -22.72
CA GLU A 296 -36.82 -3.92 -22.47
C GLU A 296 -36.93 -2.45 -22.04
N GLU A 297 -36.06 -1.98 -21.14
CA GLU A 297 -35.95 -0.58 -20.73
C GLU A 297 -35.57 0.30 -21.93
N MET A 298 -34.62 -0.16 -22.75
CA MET A 298 -34.23 0.54 -23.97
C MET A 298 -35.39 0.62 -24.97
N GLN A 299 -36.12 -0.48 -25.18
CA GLN A 299 -37.29 -0.51 -26.05
C GLN A 299 -38.40 0.43 -25.53
N SER A 300 -38.65 0.41 -24.23
CA SER A 300 -39.63 1.29 -23.57
C SER A 300 -39.28 2.76 -23.75
N CYS A 301 -38.00 3.11 -23.59
CA CYS A 301 -37.51 4.45 -23.83
C CYS A 301 -37.64 4.87 -25.30
N LEU A 302 -37.34 3.98 -26.25
CA LEU A 302 -37.49 4.27 -27.69
C LEU A 302 -38.96 4.48 -28.08
N LEU A 303 -39.88 3.67 -27.55
CA LEU A 303 -41.33 3.86 -27.72
C LEU A 303 -41.81 5.19 -27.13
N TYR A 304 -41.30 5.56 -25.96
CA TYR A 304 -41.58 6.87 -25.35
C TYR A 304 -41.08 8.02 -26.23
N MET A 305 -39.85 7.94 -26.73
CA MET A 305 -39.29 8.96 -27.63
C MET A 305 -40.11 9.08 -28.92
N GLN A 306 -40.52 7.96 -29.50
CA GLN A 306 -41.35 7.94 -30.71
C GLN A 306 -42.72 8.58 -30.47
N LYS A 307 -43.41 8.18 -29.39
CA LYS A 307 -44.72 8.70 -29.00
C LYS A 307 -44.72 10.21 -28.77
N ASN A 308 -43.65 10.73 -28.18
CA ASN A 308 -43.50 12.16 -27.87
C ASN A 308 -42.76 12.96 -28.96
N GLN A 309 -42.53 12.37 -30.14
CA GLN A 309 -41.85 13.01 -31.27
C GLN A 309 -40.43 13.52 -30.93
N ILE A 310 -39.76 12.89 -29.97
CA ILE A 310 -38.38 13.19 -29.61
C ILE A 310 -37.46 12.50 -30.64
N PRO A 311 -36.50 13.21 -31.27
CA PRO A 311 -35.60 12.60 -32.26
C PRO A 311 -34.79 11.42 -31.69
N ILE A 312 -34.89 10.26 -32.34
CA ILE A 312 -34.16 9.04 -31.96
C ILE A 312 -32.70 9.17 -32.39
N THR A 313 -31.91 9.73 -31.48
CA THR A 313 -30.47 9.96 -31.60
C THR A 313 -29.76 9.29 -30.42
N ARG A 314 -28.46 8.98 -30.58
CA ARG A 314 -27.66 8.38 -29.49
C ARG A 314 -27.59 9.29 -28.26
N SER A 315 -27.51 10.60 -28.46
CA SER A 315 -27.53 11.61 -27.39
C SER A 315 -28.91 11.77 -26.76
N GLY A 316 -29.99 11.73 -27.55
CA GLY A 316 -31.36 11.71 -27.04
C GLY A 316 -31.63 10.49 -26.16
N LEU A 317 -31.33 9.30 -26.67
CA LEU A 317 -31.49 8.04 -25.94
C LEU A 317 -30.67 8.02 -24.64
N ALA A 318 -29.42 8.48 -24.69
CA ALA A 318 -28.56 8.54 -23.51
C ALA A 318 -29.14 9.49 -22.45
N ARG A 319 -29.65 10.65 -22.84
CA ARG A 319 -30.29 11.62 -21.94
C ARG A 319 -31.54 11.05 -21.26
N GLU A 320 -32.44 10.43 -22.03
CA GLU A 320 -33.68 9.85 -21.49
C GLU A 320 -33.41 8.66 -20.53
N LEU A 321 -32.35 7.88 -20.80
CA LEU A 321 -31.94 6.76 -19.94
C LEU A 321 -31.00 7.17 -18.80
N GLY A 322 -30.64 8.44 -18.68
CA GLY A 322 -29.67 8.91 -17.68
C GLY A 322 -28.27 8.28 -17.85
N LEU A 323 -27.88 7.97 -19.09
CA LEU A 323 -26.60 7.35 -19.45
C LEU A 323 -25.62 8.33 -20.10
N ASP A 324 -24.33 7.99 -20.03
CA ASP A 324 -23.28 8.65 -20.81
C ASP A 324 -23.35 8.23 -22.30
N VAL A 325 -23.27 9.21 -23.22
CA VAL A 325 -23.35 9.01 -24.68
C VAL A 325 -22.24 8.09 -25.22
N SER A 326 -21.08 8.05 -24.54
CA SER A 326 -19.94 7.20 -24.91
C SER A 326 -20.19 5.70 -24.72
N LYS A 327 -21.28 5.32 -24.05
CA LYS A 327 -21.61 3.91 -23.79
C LYS A 327 -21.85 3.15 -25.09
N LYS A 328 -21.13 2.04 -25.26
CA LYS A 328 -21.28 1.13 -26.40
C LYS A 328 -22.53 0.28 -26.21
N LEU A 329 -23.42 0.32 -27.19
CA LEU A 329 -24.56 -0.60 -27.29
C LEU A 329 -24.05 -2.01 -27.64
N SER A 330 -24.65 -3.03 -27.05
CA SER A 330 -24.46 -4.43 -27.47
C SER A 330 -24.98 -4.64 -28.90
N PRO A 331 -24.60 -5.73 -29.60
CA PRO A 331 -25.10 -6.01 -30.95
C PRO A 331 -26.63 -5.99 -31.05
N ASN A 332 -27.33 -6.55 -30.06
CA ASN A 332 -28.80 -6.60 -30.02
C ASN A 332 -29.40 -5.20 -29.77
N GLU A 333 -28.82 -4.44 -28.85
CA GLU A 333 -29.24 -3.05 -28.58
C GLU A 333 -29.03 -2.15 -29.81
N LYS A 334 -27.96 -2.37 -30.60
CA LYS A 334 -27.72 -1.64 -31.86
C LYS A 334 -28.78 -1.95 -32.90
N LEU A 335 -29.15 -3.22 -33.06
CA LEU A 335 -30.20 -3.64 -34.00
C LEU A 335 -31.54 -2.99 -33.64
N LEU A 336 -31.91 -3.06 -32.36
CA LEU A 336 -33.13 -2.43 -31.85
C LEU A 336 -33.13 -0.90 -32.07
N PHE A 337 -32.02 -0.23 -31.78
CA PHE A 337 -31.88 1.20 -32.01
C PHE A 337 -32.05 1.60 -33.48
N GLU A 338 -31.39 0.87 -34.38
CA GLU A 338 -31.46 1.11 -35.83
C GLU A 338 -32.87 0.85 -36.39
N GLU A 339 -33.58 -0.17 -35.88
CA GLU A 339 -34.95 -0.47 -36.30
C GLU A 339 -35.90 0.69 -35.97
N PHE A 340 -35.85 1.21 -34.74
CA PHE A 340 -36.66 2.35 -34.32
C PHE A 340 -36.28 3.64 -35.05
N ARG A 341 -34.98 3.87 -35.26
CA ARG A 341 -34.49 5.05 -35.99
C ARG A 341 -34.91 5.08 -37.45
N ARG A 342 -35.15 3.93 -38.09
CA ARG A 342 -35.67 3.87 -39.47
C ARG A 342 -37.17 4.10 -39.57
N ARG A 343 -37.92 3.84 -38.49
CA ARG A 343 -39.39 3.95 -38.43
C ARG A 343 -39.87 5.33 -37.97
N HIS A 344 -38.95 6.16 -37.48
CA HIS A 344 -39.16 7.49 -36.93
C HIS A 344 -38.59 8.52 -37.89
#